data_AF-A0A3D0Q9K9-F1
#
_entry.id   AF-A0A3D0Q9K9-F1
#
_cell.length_a   1.000
_cell.length_b   1.000
_cell.length_c   1.000
_cell.angle_alpha   90.00
_cell.angle_beta   90.00
_cell.angle_gamma   90.00
#
_symmetry.space_group_name_H-M   'P 1'
#
loop_
_entity.id
_entity.type
_entity.pdbx_description
1 polymer ?
#
loop_
_entity_poly.entity_id
_entity_poly.type
_entity_poly.pdbx_seq_one_letter_code
_entity_poly.pdbx_strand_id
1 'polypeptide(L)'
;MTALRNLIRFMKEFSAKYPAVLSGYIIYSYLFIAMMRIFLMAKSGGVELYDVYETFDALPFMWLLSSALVKIIETRTKLHRTEKQVILNLRELETKQTQLDTMHEVARGFQHRINNPLAIISLALSATRRKALGNRSVLDRVTVMEEAATRISQAVADFSAAEKYEVEHVGSVVGYMATADRRRPAESNSVMAVQTC
;
A
#
# COMPACT_ATOMS: atom_id res chain seq x y z
N MET A 1 -17.30 41.21 3.22
CA MET A 1 -16.32 40.47 2.39
C MET A 1 -15.96 39.08 2.93
N THR A 2 -15.99 38.83 4.24
CA THR A 2 -15.69 37.51 4.86
C THR A 2 -16.72 36.42 4.56
N ALA A 3 -18.02 36.76 4.52
CA ALA A 3 -19.08 35.81 4.19
C ALA A 3 -18.97 35.24 2.76
N LEU A 4 -18.64 36.10 1.78
CA LEU A 4 -18.43 35.68 0.38
C LEU A 4 -17.22 34.74 0.26
N ARG A 5 -16.13 35.02 0.98
CA ARG A 5 -14.93 34.17 0.96
C ARG A 5 -15.19 32.79 1.59
N ASN A 6 -15.99 32.74 2.66
CA ASN A 6 -16.39 31.48 3.28
C ASN A 6 -17.37 30.70 2.40
N LEU A 7 -18.30 31.38 1.72
CA LEU A 7 -19.21 30.77 0.75
C LEU A 7 -18.44 30.14 -0.43
N ILE A 8 -17.46 30.86 -0.99
CA ILE A 8 -16.61 30.35 -2.08
C ILE A 8 -15.81 29.13 -1.63
N ARG A 9 -15.27 29.16 -0.40
CA ARG A 9 -14.52 28.02 0.15
C ARG A 9 -15.42 26.79 0.38
N PHE A 10 -16.63 27.01 0.91
CA PHE A 10 -17.64 25.97 1.05
C PHE A 10 -18.08 25.40 -0.30
N MET A 11 -18.34 26.25 -1.30
CA MET A 11 -18.65 25.82 -2.66
C MET A 11 -17.49 25.05 -3.30
N LYS A 12 -16.25 25.42 -3.02
CA LYS A 12 -15.06 24.72 -3.53
C LYS A 12 -14.89 23.34 -2.88
N GLU A 13 -15.10 23.25 -1.57
CA GLU A 13 -15.10 21.97 -0.83
C GLU A 13 -16.29 21.07 -1.23
N PHE A 14 -17.47 21.66 -1.43
CA PHE A 14 -18.66 20.95 -1.89
C PHE A 14 -18.53 20.48 -3.34
N SER A 15 -18.00 21.33 -4.23
CA SER A 15 -17.68 20.97 -5.63
C SER A 15 -16.64 19.87 -5.73
N ALA A 16 -15.67 19.83 -4.80
CA ALA A 16 -14.67 18.78 -4.75
C ALA A 16 -15.25 17.46 -4.22
N LYS A 17 -16.28 17.51 -3.36
CA LYS A 17 -16.86 16.32 -2.72
C LYS A 17 -18.04 15.72 -3.50
N TYR A 18 -18.85 16.55 -4.17
CA TYR A 18 -20.04 16.13 -4.91
C TYR A 18 -20.20 16.86 -6.25
N PRO A 19 -19.29 16.65 -7.22
CA PRO A 19 -19.32 17.35 -8.51
C PRO A 19 -20.58 17.06 -9.34
N ALA A 20 -21.11 15.83 -9.26
CA ALA A 20 -22.33 15.44 -9.96
C ALA A 20 -23.59 16.14 -9.41
N VAL A 21 -23.62 16.42 -8.11
CA VAL A 21 -24.75 17.13 -7.48
C VAL A 21 -24.73 18.60 -7.90
N LEU A 22 -23.54 19.20 -7.91
CA LEU A 22 -23.36 20.59 -8.36
C LEU A 22 -23.72 20.77 -9.84
N SER A 23 -23.28 19.87 -10.71
CA SER A 23 -23.64 19.93 -12.12
C SER A 23 -25.14 19.72 -12.34
N GLY A 24 -25.77 18.83 -11.56
CA GLY A 24 -27.22 18.69 -11.52
C GLY A 24 -27.92 20.01 -11.19
N TYR A 25 -27.52 20.70 -10.13
CA TYR A 25 -28.09 22.02 -9.78
C TYR A 25 -27.94 23.05 -10.90
N ILE A 26 -26.79 23.09 -11.58
CA ILE A 26 -26.54 24.01 -12.70
C ILE A 26 -27.48 23.68 -13.87
N ILE A 27 -27.59 22.41 -14.25
CA ILE A 27 -28.46 21.96 -15.35
C ILE A 27 -29.94 22.25 -15.05
N TYR A 28 -30.40 21.93 -13.83
CA TYR A 28 -31.79 22.20 -13.44
C TYR A 28 -32.11 23.68 -13.36
N SER A 29 -31.18 24.52 -12.87
CA SER A 29 -31.36 25.98 -12.85
C SER A 29 -31.46 26.56 -14.26
N TYR A 30 -30.65 26.06 -15.20
CA TYR A 30 -30.71 26.45 -16.60
C TYR A 30 -32.05 26.05 -17.25
N LEU A 31 -32.47 24.79 -17.03
CA LEU A 31 -33.74 24.28 -17.55
C LEU A 31 -34.93 25.08 -17.01
N PHE A 32 -34.89 25.49 -15.74
CA PHE A 32 -35.91 26.35 -15.14
C PHE A 32 -35.98 27.72 -15.81
N ILE A 33 -34.84 28.36 -16.07
CA ILE A 33 -34.78 29.67 -16.76
C ILE A 33 -35.27 29.55 -18.21
N ALA A 34 -34.85 28.50 -18.92
CA ALA A 34 -35.32 28.20 -20.27
C ALA A 34 -36.85 28.00 -20.31
N MET A 35 -37.40 27.25 -19.36
CA MET A 35 -38.84 27.03 -19.23
C MET A 35 -39.61 28.34 -18.98
N MET A 36 -39.09 29.20 -18.12
CA MET A 36 -39.67 30.53 -17.85
C MET A 36 -39.66 31.43 -19.08
N ARG A 37 -38.60 31.39 -19.88
CA ARG A 37 -38.47 32.17 -21.12
C ARG A 37 -39.48 31.71 -22.18
N ILE A 38 -39.65 30.40 -22.33
CA ILE A 38 -40.65 29.81 -23.22
C ILE A 38 -42.07 30.15 -22.77
N PHE A 39 -42.34 30.14 -21.46
CA PHE A 39 -43.65 30.52 -20.92
C PHE A 39 -43.97 32.00 -21.20
N LEU A 40 -42.97 32.89 -21.11
CA LEU A 40 -43.11 34.30 -21.49
C LEU A 40 -43.38 34.48 -22.99
N MET A 41 -42.66 33.75 -23.85
CA MET A 41 -42.86 33.76 -25.31
C MET A 41 -44.23 33.20 -25.73
N ALA A 42 -44.69 32.13 -25.07
CA ALA A 42 -46.01 31.54 -25.26
C ALA A 42 -47.14 32.51 -24.90
N LYS A 43 -46.95 33.32 -23.87
CA LYS A 43 -47.91 34.37 -23.48
C LYS A 43 -47.95 35.54 -24.48
N SER A 44 -46.86 35.81 -25.20
CA SER A 44 -46.79 36.86 -26.23
C SER A 44 -47.27 36.43 -27.62
N GLY A 45 -47.76 35.19 -27.80
CA GLY A 45 -48.43 34.75 -29.02
C GLY A 45 -47.52 34.32 -30.18
N GLY A 46 -46.20 34.28 -29.98
CA GLY A 46 -45.23 33.80 -30.97
C GLY A 46 -44.40 32.67 -30.36
N VAL A 47 -44.76 31.43 -30.66
CA VAL A 47 -43.89 30.27 -30.37
C VAL A 47 -43.65 29.55 -31.68
N GLU A 48 -42.56 29.90 -32.34
CA GLU A 48 -42.02 29.05 -33.40
C GLU A 48 -41.18 27.94 -32.78
N LEU A 49 -41.26 26.73 -33.34
CA LEU A 49 -40.50 25.57 -32.88
C LEU A 49 -38.97 25.81 -32.93
N TYR A 50 -38.54 26.76 -33.76
CA TYR A 50 -37.15 27.18 -33.90
C TYR A 50 -36.62 27.92 -32.66
N ASP A 51 -37.38 28.87 -32.10
CA ASP A 51 -37.03 29.62 -30.87
C ASP A 51 -36.88 28.68 -29.66
N VAL A 52 -37.69 27.63 -29.62
CA VAL A 52 -37.61 26.58 -28.59
C VAL A 52 -36.29 25.83 -28.73
N TYR A 53 -35.93 25.40 -29.95
CA TYR A 53 -34.69 24.68 -30.20
C TYR A 53 -33.44 25.52 -29.87
N GLU A 54 -33.43 26.80 -30.26
CA GLU A 54 -32.32 27.73 -29.95
C GLU A 54 -32.13 27.93 -28.44
N THR A 55 -33.23 27.92 -27.67
CA THR A 55 -33.17 28.02 -26.20
C THR A 55 -32.60 26.74 -25.54
N PHE A 56 -32.71 25.59 -26.21
CA PHE A 56 -32.29 24.28 -25.69
C PHE A 56 -30.90 23.82 -26.17
N ASP A 57 -30.25 24.53 -27.10
CA ASP A 57 -28.96 24.12 -27.71
C ASP A 57 -27.82 23.95 -26.69
N ALA A 58 -27.84 24.71 -25.59
CA ALA A 58 -26.81 24.61 -24.55
C ALA A 58 -26.93 23.36 -23.64
N LEU A 59 -28.07 22.68 -23.61
CA LEU A 59 -28.32 21.52 -22.74
C LEU A 59 -27.44 20.30 -23.06
N PRO A 60 -27.31 19.84 -24.31
CA PRO A 60 -26.38 18.75 -24.65
C PRO A 60 -24.93 19.10 -24.30
N PHE A 61 -24.51 20.36 -24.48
CA PHE A 61 -23.17 20.81 -24.12
C PHE A 61 -22.92 20.81 -22.61
N MET A 62 -23.89 21.31 -21.82
CA MET A 62 -23.82 21.31 -20.35
C MET A 62 -23.81 19.89 -19.77
N TRP A 63 -24.56 18.96 -20.36
CA TRP A 63 -24.57 17.56 -19.97
C TRP A 63 -23.23 16.86 -20.27
N LEU A 64 -22.63 17.15 -21.43
CA LEU A 64 -21.33 16.63 -21.81
C LEU A 64 -20.22 17.17 -20.90
N LEU A 65 -20.25 18.48 -20.59
CA LEU A 65 -19.31 19.11 -19.67
C LEU A 65 -19.39 18.52 -18.26
N SER A 66 -20.62 18.29 -17.76
CA SER A 66 -20.87 17.61 -16.48
C SER A 66 -20.24 16.21 -16.46
N SER A 67 -20.47 15.43 -17.50
CA SER A 67 -19.94 14.05 -17.60
C SER A 67 -18.40 14.03 -17.66
N ALA A 68 -17.79 14.98 -18.38
CA ALA A 68 -16.33 15.13 -18.44
C ALA A 68 -15.72 15.51 -17.08
N LEU A 69 -16.35 16.44 -16.36
CA LEU A 69 -15.90 16.87 -15.03
C LEU A 69 -15.93 15.71 -14.02
N VAL A 70 -17.00 14.90 -14.02
CA VAL A 70 -17.11 13.73 -13.15
C VAL A 70 -15.99 12.73 -13.44
N LYS A 71 -15.73 12.42 -14.72
CA LYS A 71 -14.65 11.52 -15.12
C LYS A 71 -13.27 12.00 -14.66
N ILE A 72 -12.96 13.28 -14.85
CA ILE A 72 -11.67 13.86 -14.44
C ILE A 72 -11.46 13.74 -12.92
N ILE A 73 -12.49 14.03 -12.14
CA ILE A 73 -12.43 13.97 -10.68
C ILE A 73 -12.33 12.51 -10.21
N GLU A 74 -13.06 11.58 -10.82
CA GLU A 74 -12.96 10.16 -10.53
C GLU A 74 -11.54 9.63 -10.78
N THR A 75 -10.92 10.02 -11.91
CA THR A 75 -9.53 9.62 -12.21
C THR A 75 -8.54 10.19 -11.20
N ARG A 76 -8.65 11.47 -10.82
CA ARG A 76 -7.75 12.07 -9.83
C ARG A 76 -7.93 11.47 -8.43
N THR A 77 -9.16 11.19 -8.03
CA THR A 77 -9.46 10.59 -6.72
C THR A 77 -9.01 9.13 -6.66
N LYS A 78 -9.15 8.36 -7.74
CA LYS A 78 -8.57 7.01 -7.85
C LYS A 78 -7.06 7.07 -7.69
N LEU A 79 -6.38 7.97 -8.40
CA LEU A 79 -4.92 8.10 -8.34
C LEU A 79 -4.42 8.41 -6.93
N HIS A 80 -5.02 9.40 -6.25
CA HIS A 80 -4.65 9.73 -4.87
C HIS A 80 -4.96 8.64 -3.84
N ARG A 81 -6.00 7.82 -4.07
CA ARG A 81 -6.27 6.65 -3.21
C ARG A 81 -5.20 5.59 -3.39
N THR A 82 -4.80 5.31 -4.63
CA THR A 82 -3.73 4.37 -4.93
C THR A 82 -2.40 4.82 -4.34
N GLU A 83 -2.02 6.09 -4.51
CA GLU A 83 -0.79 6.64 -3.93
C GLU A 83 -0.77 6.51 -2.40
N LYS A 84 -1.88 6.85 -1.73
CA LYS A 84 -2.00 6.69 -0.28
C LYS A 84 -1.89 5.24 0.16
N GLN A 85 -2.54 4.32 -0.57
CA GLN A 85 -2.46 2.90 -0.25
C GLN A 85 -1.03 2.37 -0.41
N VAL A 86 -0.32 2.79 -1.45
CA VAL A 86 1.09 2.43 -1.66
C VAL A 86 1.95 2.93 -0.50
N ILE A 87 1.76 4.18 -0.07
CA ILE A 87 2.52 4.75 1.06
C ILE A 87 2.24 3.99 2.36
N LEU A 88 0.98 3.62 2.62
CA LEU A 88 0.62 2.84 3.81
C LEU A 88 1.27 1.45 3.79
N ASN A 89 1.23 0.77 2.65
CA ASN A 89 1.87 -0.54 2.48
C ASN A 89 3.39 -0.44 2.65
N LEU A 90 4.02 0.61 2.12
CA LEU A 90 5.47 0.85 2.28
C LEU A 90 5.84 1.05 3.75
N ARG A 91 5.05 1.82 4.51
CA ARG A 91 5.28 2.00 5.95
C ARG A 91 5.11 0.68 6.71
N GLU A 92 4.11 -0.12 6.37
CA GLU A 92 3.93 -1.42 7.01
C GLU A 92 5.14 -2.33 6.75
N LEU A 93 5.64 -2.36 5.52
CA LEU A 93 6.85 -3.12 5.16
C LEU A 93 8.08 -2.61 5.92
N GLU A 94 8.28 -1.29 5.99
CA GLU A 94 9.40 -0.68 6.72
C GLU A 94 9.38 -1.03 8.22
N THR A 95 8.20 -0.99 8.85
CA THR A 95 8.07 -1.38 10.26
C THR A 95 8.37 -2.85 10.50
N LYS A 96 7.91 -3.75 9.61
CA LYS A 96 8.21 -5.18 9.68
C LYS A 96 9.70 -5.46 9.47
N GLN A 97 10.33 -4.77 8.52
CA GLN A 97 11.77 -4.88 8.28
C GLN A 97 12.56 -4.46 9.51
N THR A 98 12.20 -3.34 10.13
CA THR A 98 12.86 -2.84 11.34
C THR A 98 12.74 -3.83 12.51
N GLN A 99 11.57 -4.47 12.66
CA GLN A 99 11.35 -5.50 13.68
C GLN A 99 12.24 -6.73 13.44
N LEU A 100 12.36 -7.19 12.20
CA LEU A 100 13.24 -8.30 11.82
C LEU A 100 14.71 -7.98 12.10
N ASP A 101 15.18 -6.80 11.69
CA ASP A 101 16.56 -6.38 11.93
C ASP A 101 16.88 -6.28 13.43
N THR A 102 15.89 -5.83 14.23
CA THR A 102 16.04 -5.74 15.69
C THR A 102 16.07 -7.11 16.35
N MET A 103 15.20 -8.04 15.93
CA MET A 103 15.21 -9.42 16.41
C MET A 103 16.58 -10.07 16.15
N HIS A 104 17.10 -9.90 14.93
CA HIS A 104 18.36 -10.50 14.51
C HIS A 104 19.56 -10.00 15.32
N GLU A 105 19.57 -8.69 15.62
CA GLU A 105 20.59 -8.10 16.48
C GLU A 105 20.48 -8.59 17.93
N VAL A 106 19.25 -8.72 18.44
CA VAL A 106 18.98 -9.26 19.77
C VAL A 106 19.44 -10.72 19.87
N ALA A 107 19.13 -11.56 18.89
CA ALA A 107 19.52 -12.96 18.88
C ALA A 107 21.04 -13.16 18.80
N ARG A 108 21.74 -12.39 17.94
CA ARG A 108 23.21 -12.38 17.92
C ARG A 108 23.78 -11.94 19.27
N GLY A 109 23.22 -10.90 19.86
CA GLY A 109 23.60 -10.40 21.18
C GLY A 109 23.41 -11.47 22.27
N PHE A 110 22.29 -12.19 22.24
CA PHE A 110 22.00 -13.31 23.15
C PHE A 110 22.99 -14.45 22.97
N GLN A 111 23.29 -14.86 21.74
CA GLN A 111 24.24 -15.95 21.47
C GLN A 111 25.62 -15.64 22.05
N HIS A 112 26.16 -14.43 21.79
CA HIS A 112 27.45 -14.03 22.32
C HIS A 112 27.44 -13.91 23.85
N ARG A 113 26.38 -13.33 24.43
CA ARG A 113 26.27 -13.14 25.88
C ARG A 113 26.02 -14.43 26.65
N ILE A 114 25.44 -15.47 26.04
CA ILE A 114 25.23 -16.77 26.68
C ILE A 114 26.45 -17.69 26.49
N ASN A 115 27.10 -17.66 25.32
CA ASN A 115 28.27 -18.52 25.07
C ASN A 115 29.44 -18.23 26.01
N ASN A 116 29.69 -16.96 26.35
CA ASN A 116 30.77 -16.58 27.27
C ASN A 116 30.63 -17.18 28.68
N PRO A 117 29.53 -16.98 29.42
CA PRO A 117 29.35 -17.60 30.73
C PRO A 117 29.28 -19.13 30.64
N LEU A 118 28.72 -19.69 29.56
CA LEU A 118 28.70 -21.15 29.37
C LEU A 118 30.12 -21.74 29.26
N ALA A 119 31.03 -21.04 28.56
CA ALA A 119 32.43 -21.42 28.46
C ALA A 119 33.16 -21.34 29.82
N ILE A 120 32.82 -20.34 30.65
CA ILE A 120 33.35 -20.23 32.01
C ILE A 120 32.85 -21.40 32.88
N ILE A 121 31.56 -21.71 32.79
CA ILE A 121 30.94 -22.82 33.54
C ILE A 121 31.57 -24.16 33.12
N SER A 122 31.74 -24.42 31.82
CA SER A 122 32.35 -25.66 31.34
C SER A 122 33.81 -25.81 31.79
N LEU A 123 34.58 -24.71 31.82
CA LEU A 123 35.93 -24.68 32.36
C LEU A 123 35.95 -24.99 33.86
N ALA A 124 35.04 -24.38 34.63
CA ALA A 124 34.91 -24.61 36.07
C ALA A 124 34.47 -26.05 36.40
N LEU A 125 33.53 -26.61 35.63
CA LEU A 125 33.09 -28.00 35.74
C LEU A 125 34.24 -28.96 35.45
N SER A 126 35.01 -28.72 34.38
CA SER A 126 36.20 -29.52 34.03
C SER A 126 37.26 -29.49 35.15
N ALA A 127 37.51 -28.33 35.75
CA ALA A 127 38.42 -28.20 36.89
C ALA A 127 37.90 -28.92 38.15
N THR A 128 36.59 -28.88 38.38
CA THR A 128 35.93 -29.55 39.51
C THR A 128 35.97 -31.07 39.34
N ARG A 129 35.72 -31.56 38.12
CA ARG A 129 35.81 -32.99 37.75
C ARG A 129 37.19 -33.57 38.05
N ARG A 130 38.26 -32.85 37.66
CA ARG A 130 39.65 -33.26 37.93
C ARG A 130 39.96 -33.34 39.43
N LYS A 131 39.39 -32.44 40.25
CA LYS A 131 39.59 -32.43 41.71
C LYS A 131 38.73 -33.47 42.44
N ALA A 132 37.60 -33.86 41.86
CA ALA A 132 36.61 -34.73 42.48
C ALA A 132 36.74 -36.23 42.12
N LEU A 133 37.88 -36.66 41.53
CA LEU A 133 38.10 -38.04 41.05
C LEU A 133 37.84 -39.14 42.11
N GLY A 134 37.90 -38.81 43.40
CA GLY A 134 37.58 -39.74 44.50
C GLY A 134 36.16 -39.68 45.06
N ASN A 135 35.32 -38.72 44.64
CA ASN A 135 33.97 -38.53 45.18
C ASN A 135 32.89 -38.70 44.10
N ARG A 136 32.27 -39.88 44.10
CA ARG A 136 31.25 -40.29 43.12
C ARG A 136 30.02 -39.37 43.10
N SER A 137 29.62 -38.81 44.24
CA SER A 137 28.46 -37.90 44.32
C SER A 137 28.73 -36.55 43.66
N VAL A 138 29.94 -36.03 43.78
CA VAL A 138 30.34 -34.77 43.14
C VAL A 138 30.50 -34.96 41.64
N LEU A 139 31.07 -36.10 41.22
CA LEU A 139 31.21 -36.45 39.80
C LEU A 139 29.85 -36.51 39.09
N ASP A 140 28.85 -37.11 39.73
CA ASP A 140 27.49 -37.23 39.19
C ASP A 140 26.84 -35.85 39.01
N ARG A 141 26.95 -34.97 40.02
CA ARG A 141 26.45 -33.59 39.92
C ARG A 141 27.14 -32.77 38.83
N VAL A 142 28.46 -32.93 38.68
CA VAL A 142 29.23 -32.27 37.60
C VAL A 142 28.76 -32.74 36.23
N THR A 143 28.49 -34.04 36.08
CA THR A 143 27.99 -34.62 34.81
C THR A 143 26.60 -34.08 34.47
N VAL A 144 25.69 -33.98 35.44
CA VAL A 144 24.36 -33.36 35.25
C VAL A 144 24.48 -31.89 34.85
N MET A 145 25.42 -31.13 35.43
CA MET A 145 25.64 -29.74 35.06
C MET A 145 26.25 -29.58 33.66
N GLU A 146 27.14 -30.49 33.22
CA GLU A 146 27.67 -30.53 31.85
C GLU A 146 26.54 -30.80 30.83
N GLU A 147 25.66 -31.76 31.12
CA GLU A 147 24.48 -32.02 30.29
C GLU A 147 23.56 -30.79 30.21
N ALA A 148 23.27 -30.14 31.34
CA ALA A 148 22.43 -28.95 31.38
C ALA A 148 23.05 -27.80 30.57
N ALA A 149 24.36 -27.57 30.68
CA ALA A 149 25.06 -26.57 29.89
C ALA A 149 25.01 -26.87 28.38
N THR A 150 25.14 -28.15 28.01
CA THR A 150 25.04 -28.59 26.61
C THR A 150 23.63 -28.36 26.05
N ARG A 151 22.58 -28.67 26.83
CA ARG A 151 21.18 -28.40 26.44
C ARG A 151 20.90 -26.92 26.25
N ILE A 152 21.45 -26.05 27.11
CA ILE A 152 21.35 -24.59 26.97
C ILE A 152 22.04 -24.11 25.69
N SER A 153 23.25 -24.60 25.41
CA SER A 153 23.98 -24.29 24.18
C SER A 153 23.18 -24.65 22.93
N GLN A 154 22.58 -25.85 22.94
CA GLN A 154 21.77 -26.34 21.83
C GLN A 154 20.50 -25.51 21.63
N ALA A 155 19.77 -25.19 22.71
CA ALA A 155 18.59 -24.35 22.63
C ALA A 155 18.89 -22.94 22.08
N VAL A 156 20.05 -22.36 22.41
CA VAL A 156 20.49 -21.07 21.87
C VAL A 156 20.86 -21.18 20.40
N ALA A 157 21.51 -22.27 19.98
CA ALA A 157 21.82 -22.52 18.59
C ALA A 157 20.55 -22.74 17.75
N ASP A 158 19.58 -23.50 18.27
CA ASP A 158 18.29 -23.75 17.62
C ASP A 158 17.47 -22.45 17.49
N PHE A 159 17.48 -21.60 18.52
CA PHE A 159 16.85 -20.27 18.48
C PHE A 159 17.44 -19.38 17.38
N SER A 160 18.77 -19.32 17.28
CA SER A 160 19.44 -18.54 16.23
C SER A 160 19.26 -19.14 14.83
N ALA A 161 19.15 -20.46 14.70
CA ALA A 161 18.90 -21.13 13.44
C ALA A 161 17.46 -20.92 12.94
N ALA A 162 16.48 -20.98 13.85
CA ALA A 162 15.07 -20.75 13.51
C ALA A 162 14.83 -19.35 12.96
N GLU A 163 15.53 -18.34 13.50
CA GLU A 163 15.43 -16.96 13.01
C GLU A 163 16.02 -16.77 11.60
N LYS A 164 17.10 -17.48 11.25
CA LYS A 164 17.69 -17.40 9.90
C LYS A 164 16.73 -17.82 8.79
N TYR A 165 15.80 -18.74 9.07
CA TYR A 165 14.85 -19.25 8.06
C TYR A 165 13.70 -18.28 7.75
N GLU A 166 13.35 -17.36 8.66
CA GLU A 166 12.29 -16.38 8.39
C GLU A 166 12.72 -15.30 7.39
N VAL A 167 14.02 -14.94 7.35
CA VAL A 167 14.51 -13.82 6.56
C VAL A 167 14.65 -14.14 5.06
N GLU A 168 14.96 -15.39 4.70
CA GLU A 168 15.14 -15.80 3.30
C GLU A 168 13.82 -15.84 2.50
N HIS A 169 12.69 -16.05 3.17
CA HIS A 169 11.38 -16.15 2.52
C HIS A 169 10.63 -14.82 2.34
N VAL A 170 10.98 -13.76 3.09
CA VAL A 170 10.34 -12.44 2.94
C VAL A 170 11.00 -11.60 1.82
N GLY A 171 12.21 -11.95 1.39
CA GLY A 171 12.97 -11.21 0.37
C GLY A 171 12.47 -11.30 -1.08
N SER A 172 11.54 -12.19 -1.43
CA SER A 172 11.15 -12.39 -2.84
C SER A 172 9.87 -11.69 -3.29
N VAL A 173 9.06 -11.13 -2.39
CA VAL A 173 7.77 -10.52 -2.80
C VAL A 173 7.96 -9.23 -3.60
N VAL A 174 9.08 -8.51 -3.38
CA VAL A 174 9.41 -7.29 -4.14
C VAL A 174 9.94 -7.59 -5.56
N GLY A 175 10.52 -8.78 -5.77
CA GLY A 175 11.08 -9.19 -7.07
C GLY A 175 10.03 -9.49 -8.15
N TYR A 176 8.82 -9.90 -7.75
CA TYR A 176 7.74 -10.24 -8.70
C TYR A 176 6.96 -9.02 -9.23
N MET A 177 7.05 -7.85 -8.57
CA MET A 177 6.38 -6.62 -9.06
C MET A 177 7.25 -5.77 -10.00
N ALA A 178 8.57 -5.91 -9.98
CA ALA A 178 9.47 -5.07 -10.76
C ALA A 178 9.67 -5.50 -12.24
N THR A 179 9.15 -6.67 -12.66
CA THR A 179 9.41 -7.22 -14.01
C THR A 179 8.23 -7.11 -14.98
N ALA A 180 7.11 -6.50 -14.59
CA ALA A 180 5.91 -6.45 -15.42
C ALA A 180 5.91 -5.41 -16.56
N ASP A 181 6.94 -4.58 -16.72
CA ASP A 181 6.93 -3.50 -17.72
C ASP A 181 8.22 -3.43 -18.56
N ARG A 182 8.54 -4.52 -19.29
CA ARG A 182 9.56 -4.49 -20.33
C ARG A 182 9.27 -5.44 -21.50
N ARG A 183 8.10 -5.29 -22.11
CA ARG A 183 7.89 -5.73 -23.51
C ARG A 183 7.38 -4.56 -24.34
N ARG A 184 8.31 -3.83 -24.98
CA ARG A 184 7.99 -3.06 -26.18
C ARG A 184 7.65 -4.07 -27.31
N PRO A 185 6.64 -3.81 -28.16
CA PRO A 185 6.45 -4.60 -29.35
C PRO A 185 7.57 -4.25 -30.34
N ALA A 186 8.36 -5.24 -30.74
CA ALA A 186 9.27 -5.11 -31.86
C ALA A 186 8.44 -5.11 -33.16
N GLU A 187 8.73 -4.13 -34.01
CA GLU A 187 8.34 -4.07 -35.41
C GLU A 187 8.55 -5.42 -36.11
N SER A 188 7.52 -5.87 -36.82
CA SER A 188 7.65 -6.85 -37.89
C SER A 188 7.10 -6.23 -39.16
N ASN A 189 7.98 -5.55 -39.89
CA ASN A 189 7.84 -5.34 -41.33
C ASN A 189 8.86 -6.25 -42.01
N SER A 190 8.40 -7.20 -42.82
CA SER A 190 8.70 -7.27 -44.26
C SER A 190 8.66 -8.71 -44.84
N VAL A 191 8.14 -8.76 -46.07
CA VAL A 191 8.37 -9.74 -47.17
C VAL A 191 7.65 -11.10 -47.05
N MET A 192 6.51 -11.29 -47.71
CA MET A 192 6.32 -11.63 -49.14
C MET A 192 6.98 -12.98 -49.53
N ALA A 193 6.17 -14.05 -49.60
CA ALA A 193 6.48 -15.22 -50.42
C ALA A 193 5.17 -15.82 -50.93
N VAL A 194 4.89 -15.51 -52.19
CA VAL A 194 3.97 -16.22 -53.06
C VAL A 194 4.53 -17.63 -53.28
N GLN A 195 3.76 -18.68 -53.00
CA GLN A 195 3.83 -19.87 -53.85
C GLN A 195 2.52 -20.67 -53.81
N THR A 196 1.92 -20.68 -55.00
CA THR A 196 0.88 -21.56 -55.51
C THR A 196 1.19 -23.04 -55.32
N CYS A 197 0.16 -23.79 -54.93
CA CYS A 197 -0.16 -25.12 -55.48
C CYS A 197 -1.63 -25.09 -55.91
#